data_AF-A0A953IQ30-F1
#
_entry.id   AF-A0A953IQ30-F1
#
_cell.length_a   1.000
_cell.length_b   1.000
_cell.length_c   1.000
_cell.angle_alpha   90.00
_cell.angle_beta   90.00
_cell.angle_gamma   90.00
#
_symmetry.space_group_name_H-M   'P 1'
#
loop_
_entity.id
_entity.type
_entity.pdbx_description
1 polymer ?
#
loop_
_entity_poly.entity_id
_entity_poly.type
_entity_poly.pdbx_seq_one_letter_code
_entity_poly.pdbx_strand_id
1 'polypeptide(L)'
;MAARSSRLQDYTAKRDFSRTPEPKGVRRKSGRKLRYLIQKHAARALHYDFRIEWNGTLMSWAIPRGPSENPTDKRLAVHVEDHPVEYGDFEGTIPEGEYGGGTVMLWD
;
A
#
# COMPACT_ATOMS: atom_id res chain seq x y z
N MET A 1 23.80 -16.71 0.29
CA MET A 1 22.39 -16.26 0.34
C MET A 1 22.30 -15.09 1.31
N ALA A 2 22.43 -13.86 0.82
CA ALA A 2 22.36 -12.68 1.68
C ALA A 2 20.98 -12.64 2.36
N ALA A 3 20.98 -12.46 3.69
CA ALA A 3 19.75 -12.23 4.43
C ALA A 3 18.99 -11.09 3.74
N ARG A 4 17.82 -11.40 3.20
CA ARG A 4 16.89 -10.43 2.61
C ARG A 4 16.73 -9.29 3.60
N SER A 5 17.35 -8.15 3.32
CA SER A 5 17.01 -6.91 3.99
C SER A 5 15.48 -6.79 3.93
N SER A 6 14.85 -6.49 5.07
CA SER A 6 13.42 -6.77 5.26
C SER A 6 12.64 -6.04 4.17
N ARG A 7 11.71 -6.73 3.48
CA ARG A 7 10.93 -6.12 2.37
C ARG A 7 10.19 -4.83 2.75
N LEU A 8 10.03 -4.60 4.05
CA LEU A 8 9.42 -3.42 4.64
C LEU A 8 10.43 -2.32 5.04
N GLN A 9 11.72 -2.44 4.68
CA GLN A 9 12.73 -1.43 5.03
C GLN A 9 12.38 -0.08 4.43
N ASP A 10 12.11 -0.03 3.14
CA ASP A 10 11.73 1.21 2.46
C ASP A 10 10.40 1.75 3.00
N TYR A 11 9.47 0.86 3.35
CA TYR A 11 8.23 1.25 4.01
C TYR A 11 8.52 1.96 5.33
N THR A 12 9.24 1.28 6.21
CA THR A 12 9.56 1.74 7.57
C THR A 12 10.40 3.02 7.54
N ALA A 13 11.34 3.14 6.62
CA ALA A 13 12.24 4.29 6.51
C ALA A 13 11.52 5.57 6.04
N LYS A 14 10.38 5.45 5.37
CA LYS A 14 9.60 6.58 4.85
C LYS A 14 8.52 7.10 5.82
N ARG A 15 8.26 6.42 6.94
CA ARG A 15 7.19 6.81 7.89
C ARG A 15 7.77 7.26 9.23
N ASP A 16 7.13 8.28 9.80
CA ASP A 16 7.24 8.59 11.22
C ASP A 16 6.00 8.08 11.95
N PHE A 17 6.11 6.89 12.55
CA PHE A 17 5.02 6.24 13.30
C PHE A 17 4.63 6.96 14.60
N SER A 18 5.34 8.04 15.00
CA SER A 18 4.87 8.92 16.07
C SER A 18 3.84 9.94 15.57
N ARG A 19 3.77 10.16 14.25
CA ARG A 19 2.89 11.13 13.60
C ARG A 19 1.78 10.47 12.80
N THR A 20 2.07 9.39 12.08
CA THR A 20 1.09 8.69 11.26
C THR A 20 0.33 7.61 12.04
N PRO A 21 -1.00 7.45 11.83
CA PRO A 21 -1.75 6.31 12.36
C PRO A 21 -1.53 5.02 11.57
N GLU A 22 -0.71 5.04 10.52
CA GLU A 22 -0.38 3.84 9.73
C GLU A 22 0.27 2.75 10.59
N PRO A 23 -0.03 1.47 10.31
CA PRO A 23 0.57 0.37 11.05
C PRO A 23 2.04 0.20 10.67
N LYS A 24 2.94 0.30 11.65
CA LYS A 24 4.36 -0.10 11.47
C LYS A 24 4.49 -1.50 10.86
N GLY A 25 3.65 -2.41 11.36
CA GLY A 25 3.51 -3.78 10.89
C GLY A 25 4.80 -4.60 10.95
N VAL A 26 4.67 -5.90 10.73
CA VAL A 26 5.82 -6.77 10.51
C VAL A 26 5.49 -7.74 9.39
N ARG A 27 6.51 -8.22 8.68
CA ARG A 27 6.31 -9.26 7.68
C ARG A 27 5.71 -10.50 8.34
N ARG A 28 4.53 -10.93 7.87
CA ARG A 28 3.87 -12.14 8.38
C ARG A 28 4.22 -13.37 7.55
N LYS A 29 3.98 -14.57 8.09
CA LYS A 29 3.98 -15.78 7.26
C LYS A 29 2.83 -15.68 6.26
N SER A 30 3.12 -15.93 4.98
CA SER A 30 2.09 -15.93 3.93
C SER A 30 0.98 -16.92 4.26
N GLY A 31 -0.27 -16.47 4.19
CA GLY A 31 -1.42 -17.37 4.35
C GLY A 31 -1.59 -18.32 3.16
N ARG A 32 -2.43 -19.35 3.34
CA ARG A 32 -2.84 -20.26 2.23
C ARG A 32 -3.80 -19.60 1.24
N LYS A 33 -4.52 -18.55 1.66
CA LYS A 33 -5.38 -17.72 0.82
C LYS A 33 -4.77 -16.33 0.76
N LEU A 34 -4.35 -15.92 -0.42
CA LEU A 34 -3.82 -14.57 -0.66
C LEU A 34 -4.98 -13.60 -0.83
N ARG A 35 -4.77 -12.37 -0.38
CA ARG A 35 -5.72 -11.26 -0.52
C ARG A 35 -5.22 -10.28 -1.56
N TYR A 36 -6.14 -9.59 -2.22
CA TYR A 36 -5.86 -8.32 -2.88
C TYR A 36 -6.73 -7.26 -2.24
N LEU A 37 -6.37 -6.00 -2.44
CA LEU A 37 -7.21 -4.86 -2.07
C LEU A 37 -6.87 -3.66 -2.95
N ILE A 38 -7.81 -2.73 -2.99
CA ILE A 38 -7.67 -1.43 -3.63
C ILE A 38 -8.02 -0.38 -2.58
N GLN A 39 -7.11 0.55 -2.33
CA GLN A 39 -7.37 1.71 -1.50
C GLN A 39 -7.54 2.95 -2.38
N LYS A 40 -8.60 3.73 -2.14
CA LYS A 40 -8.75 5.06 -2.71
C LYS A 40 -7.98 6.05 -1.84
N HIS A 41 -7.05 6.78 -2.45
CA HIS A 41 -6.14 7.65 -1.73
C HIS A 41 -6.27 9.11 -2.21
N ALA A 42 -6.93 9.94 -1.39
CA ALA A 42 -7.07 11.37 -1.59
C ALA A 42 -5.85 12.13 -1.02
N ALA A 43 -4.69 11.95 -1.67
CA ALA A 43 -3.48 12.71 -1.40
C ALA A 43 -3.44 14.01 -2.22
N ARG A 44 -2.24 14.54 -2.53
CA ARG A 44 -2.06 15.69 -3.44
C ARG A 44 -2.80 15.54 -4.77
N ALA A 45 -2.84 14.31 -5.28
CA ALA A 45 -3.70 13.92 -6.39
C ALA A 45 -4.47 12.66 -5.97
N LEU A 46 -5.75 12.61 -6.32
CA LEU A 46 -6.56 11.42 -6.14
C LEU A 46 -5.96 10.29 -6.99
N HIS A 47 -5.69 9.15 -6.35
CA HIS A 47 -5.24 7.93 -7.00
C HIS A 47 -5.77 6.71 -6.25
N TYR A 48 -5.45 5.53 -6.76
CA TYR A 48 -5.81 4.26 -6.14
C TYR A 48 -4.55 3.43 -5.93
N ASP A 49 -4.39 2.85 -4.75
CA ASP A 49 -3.32 1.91 -4.45
C ASP A 49 -3.84 0.50 -4.60
N PHE A 50 -3.37 -0.21 -5.64
CA PHE A 50 -3.64 -1.63 -5.83
C PHE A 50 -2.58 -2.46 -5.13
N ARG A 51 -3.00 -3.44 -4.33
CA ARG A 51 -2.08 -4.27 -3.55
C ARG A 51 -2.44 -5.73 -3.63
N ILE A 52 -1.43 -6.58 -3.70
CA ILE A 52 -1.57 -8.03 -3.63
C ILE A 52 -0.71 -8.59 -2.51
N GLU A 53 -1.28 -9.46 -1.68
CA GLU A 53 -0.53 -10.18 -0.65
C GLU A 53 0.40 -11.18 -1.33
N TRP A 54 1.70 -11.02 -1.11
CA TRP A 54 2.71 -11.90 -1.66
C TRP A 54 3.92 -12.01 -0.73
N ASN A 55 4.33 -13.25 -0.40
CA ASN A 55 5.49 -13.50 0.44
C ASN A 55 5.47 -12.80 1.82
N GLY A 56 4.28 -12.52 2.36
CA GLY A 56 4.12 -11.92 3.70
C GLY A 56 4.13 -10.39 3.75
N THR A 57 4.04 -9.74 2.60
CA THR A 57 3.88 -8.29 2.43
C THR A 57 2.80 -7.99 1.39
N LEU A 58 2.40 -6.74 1.27
CA LEU A 58 1.52 -6.22 0.23
C LEU A 58 2.37 -5.59 -0.87
N MET A 59 2.59 -6.32 -1.96
CA MET A 59 3.23 -5.76 -3.16
C MET A 59 2.26 -4.76 -3.78
N SER A 60 2.73 -3.53 -4.01
CA SER A 60 1.84 -2.38 -4.16
C SER A 60 2.15 -1.54 -5.40
N TRP A 61 1.10 -0.97 -6.00
CA TRP A 61 1.20 -0.02 -7.10
C TRP A 61 0.22 1.13 -6.93
N ALA A 62 0.68 2.35 -7.18
CA ALA A 62 -0.18 3.51 -7.34
C ALA A 62 -0.73 3.57 -8.78
N ILE A 63 -2.05 3.70 -8.91
CA ILE A 63 -2.79 3.77 -10.17
C ILE A 63 -3.49 5.13 -10.24
N PRO A 64 -2.90 6.15 -10.91
CA PRO A 64 -3.41 7.52 -10.90
C PRO A 64 -4.84 7.67 -11.43
N ARG A 65 -5.23 6.81 -12.38
CA ARG A 65 -6.58 6.84 -12.97
C ARG A 65 -7.50 5.74 -12.44
N GLY A 66 -7.13 5.05 -11.36
CA GLY A 66 -7.90 3.93 -10.81
C GLY A 66 -8.02 2.71 -11.73
N PRO A 67 -8.66 1.63 -11.22
CA PRO A 67 -8.96 0.44 -12.01
C PRO A 67 -9.97 0.74 -13.13
N SER A 68 -10.06 -0.16 -14.11
CA SER A 68 -11.11 -0.14 -15.13
C SER A 68 -11.68 -1.53 -15.33
N GLU A 69 -13.00 -1.61 -15.47
CA GLU A 69 -13.71 -2.83 -15.87
C GLU A 69 -13.67 -3.06 -17.38
N ASN A 70 -13.29 -2.04 -18.16
CA ASN A 70 -13.13 -2.17 -19.60
C ASN A 70 -11.75 -2.80 -19.92
N PRO A 71 -11.70 -3.99 -20.54
CA PRO A 71 -10.44 -4.70 -20.82
C PRO A 71 -9.57 -4.01 -21.88
N THR A 72 -10.11 -3.05 -22.63
CA THR A 72 -9.35 -2.28 -23.62
C THR A 72 -8.59 -1.10 -23.00
N ASP A 73 -8.98 -0.67 -21.81
CA ASP A 73 -8.30 0.41 -21.09
C ASP A 73 -6.93 -0.03 -20.59
N LYS A 74 -5.90 0.77 -20.87
CA LYS A 74 -4.57 0.62 -20.27
C LYS A 74 -4.39 1.62 -19.15
N ARG A 75 -4.21 1.14 -17.92
CA ARG A 75 -3.92 1.96 -16.73
C ARG A 75 -2.43 1.89 -16.40
N LEU A 76 -1.82 3.04 -16.15
CA LEU A 76 -0.47 3.10 -15.60
C LEU A 76 -0.51 2.62 -14.15
N ALA A 77 0.32 1.63 -13.81
CA ALA A 77 0.51 1.13 -12.46
C ALA A 77 1.97 1.36 -12.06
N VAL A 78 2.21 2.34 -11.19
CA VAL A 78 3.56 2.70 -10.72
C VAL A 78 3.88 1.86 -9.50
N HIS A 79 4.90 1.01 -9.59
CA HIS A 79 5.33 0.18 -8.46
C HIS A 79 5.85 1.06 -7.32
N VAL A 80 5.38 0.80 -6.10
CA VAL A 80 5.79 1.49 -4.87
C VAL A 80 6.33 0.48 -3.86
N GLU A 81 6.76 0.92 -2.69
CA GLU A 81 7.28 -0.01 -1.68
C GLU A 81 6.24 -1.03 -1.20
N ASP A 82 6.71 -2.20 -0.80
CA ASP A 82 5.90 -3.21 -0.14
C ASP A 82 5.32 -2.65 1.18
N HIS A 83 4.04 -2.90 1.44
CA HIS A 83 3.39 -2.51 2.69
C HIS A 83 3.22 -3.70 3.63
N PRO A 84 3.13 -3.50 4.96
CA PRO A 84 2.80 -4.58 5.88
C PRO A 84 1.39 -5.11 5.60
N VAL A 85 1.14 -6.38 5.91
CA VAL A 85 -0.17 -7.02 5.64
C VAL A 85 -1.29 -6.34 6.41
N GLU A 86 -0.99 -5.82 7.61
CA GLU A 86 -1.90 -5.03 8.44
C GLU A 86 -2.32 -3.71 7.81
N TYR A 87 -1.52 -3.18 6.87
CA TYR A 87 -1.89 -1.96 6.12
C TYR A 87 -3.12 -2.17 5.23
N GLY A 88 -3.40 -3.41 4.84
CA GLY A 88 -4.56 -3.73 4.00
C GLY A 88 -5.90 -3.41 4.66
N ASP A 89 -5.93 -3.37 5.99
CA ASP A 89 -7.13 -3.06 6.77
C ASP A 89 -7.14 -1.58 7.24
N PHE A 90 -6.15 -0.77 6.83
CA PHE A 90 -6.04 0.63 7.23
C PHE A 90 -7.01 1.51 6.42
N GLU A 91 -7.85 2.24 7.14
CA GLU A 91 -8.62 3.38 6.66
C GLU A 91 -8.41 4.55 7.62
N GLY A 92 -8.24 5.75 7.09
CA GLY A 92 -7.97 6.92 7.91
C GLY A 92 -7.26 8.04 7.15
N THR A 93 -6.82 9.06 7.87
CA THR A 93 -6.09 10.19 7.30
C THR A 93 -4.64 10.15 7.75
N ILE A 94 -3.74 10.05 6.77
CA ILE A 94 -2.31 10.27 6.96
C ILE A 94 -2.10 11.78 7.06
N PRO A 95 -1.48 12.31 8.14
CA PRO A 95 -1.34 13.74 8.34
C PRO A 95 -0.67 14.46 7.17
N GLU A 96 -1.04 15.72 6.96
CA GLU A 96 -0.39 16.55 5.95
C GLU A 96 1.12 16.71 6.27
N GLY A 97 1.95 16.62 5.24
CA GLY A 97 3.41 16.69 5.36
C GLY A 97 4.09 15.35 5.62
N GLU A 98 3.34 14.31 6.02
CA GLU A 98 3.84 12.93 6.05
C GLU A 98 3.91 12.33 4.65
N TYR A 99 4.72 11.28 4.50
CA TYR A 99 4.81 10.55 3.23
C TYR A 99 3.47 9.87 2.92
N GLY A 100 2.85 10.23 1.80
CA GLY A 100 1.51 9.77 1.48
C GLY A 100 0.40 10.51 2.25
N GLY A 101 0.64 11.72 2.75
CA GLY A 101 -0.39 12.54 3.40
C GLY A 101 -1.66 12.66 2.56
N GLY A 102 -2.80 12.36 3.18
CA GLY A 102 -4.09 12.22 2.50
C GLY A 102 -5.03 11.24 3.19
N THR A 103 -6.29 11.23 2.78
CA THR A 103 -7.27 10.25 3.28
C THR A 103 -7.23 8.97 2.46
N VAL A 104 -7.11 7.85 3.15
CA VAL A 104 -7.11 6.49 2.62
C VAL A 104 -8.41 5.81 3.01
N MET A 105 -9.08 5.21 2.04
CA MET A 105 -10.30 4.43 2.19
C MET A 105 -10.13 3.09 1.49
N LEU A 106 -10.60 2.01 2.10
CA LEU A 106 -10.66 0.70 1.45
C LEU A 106 -11.80 0.74 0.42
N TRP A 107 -11.45 0.57 -0.85
CA TRP A 107 -12.38 0.70 -1.98
C TRP A 107 -12.91 -0.65 -2.45
N ASP A 108 -12.05 -1.67 -2.49
CA ASP A 108 -12.37 -3.09 -2.75
C ASP A 108 -11.38 -4.01 -2.01
#